data_AF-A0A7X6GC76-F1
#
_entry.id   AF-A0A7X6GC76-F1
#
_cell.length_a   1.000
_cell.length_b   1.000
_cell.length_c   1.000
_cell.angle_alpha   90.00
_cell.angle_beta   90.00
_cell.angle_gamma   90.00
#
_symmetry.space_group_name_H-M   'P 1'
#
loop_
_entity.id
_entity.type
_entity.pdbx_description
1 polymer ?
#
loop_
_entity_poly.entity_id
_entity_poly.type
_entity_poly.pdbx_seq_one_letter_code
_entity_poly.pdbx_strand_id
1 'polypeptide(L)'
;MYRGSCSCLAIQYEIDQIGELDADDETLTHSDTSQLSVTIEKKQLIVDCAPSALAQLHESSGETHHVCNICGSVIFVERGCNKVSVDVTYSGHDVLAESHRQFVF
;
A
#
# COMPACT_ATOMS: atom_id res chain seq x y z
N MET A 1 0.62 8.40 8.11
CA MET A 1 0.22 7.00 8.35
C MET A 1 -0.55 6.54 7.12
N TYR A 2 -0.11 5.43 6.50
CA TYR A 2 -0.73 4.91 5.27
C TYR A 2 -1.56 3.69 5.62
N ARG A 3 -2.80 3.65 5.11
CA ARG A 3 -3.75 2.57 5.34
C ARG A 3 -4.32 2.10 4.01
N GLY A 4 -4.61 0.83 3.93
CA GLY A 4 -5.26 0.22 2.77
C GLY A 4 -6.16 -0.93 3.18
N SER A 5 -7.00 -1.34 2.24
CA SER A 5 -7.87 -2.50 2.39
C SER A 5 -8.05 -3.17 1.06
N CYS A 6 -8.22 -4.48 1.06
CA CYS A 6 -8.63 -5.21 -0.14
C CYS A 6 -10.03 -4.77 -0.60
N SER A 7 -10.38 -5.07 -1.86
CA SER A 7 -11.65 -4.64 -2.46
C SER A 7 -12.90 -5.18 -1.75
N CYS A 8 -12.80 -6.31 -1.04
CA CYS A 8 -13.91 -6.88 -0.26
C CYS A 8 -13.89 -6.49 1.23
N LEU A 9 -12.96 -5.63 1.65
CA LEU A 9 -12.78 -5.15 3.03
C LEU A 9 -12.46 -6.25 4.07
N ALA A 10 -12.21 -7.49 3.64
CA ALA A 10 -11.90 -8.62 4.53
C ALA A 10 -10.45 -8.60 5.07
N ILE A 11 -9.58 -7.82 4.44
CA ILE A 11 -8.19 -7.58 4.82
C ILE A 11 -7.99 -6.08 4.90
N GLN A 12 -7.49 -5.63 6.04
CA GLN A 12 -7.04 -4.26 6.29
C GLN A 12 -5.54 -4.29 6.56
N TYR A 13 -4.83 -3.28 6.10
CA TYR A 13 -3.39 -3.18 6.33
C TYR A 13 -2.99 -1.73 6.56
N GLU A 14 -1.93 -1.56 7.35
CA GLU A 14 -1.44 -0.28 7.81
C GLU A 14 0.07 -0.28 7.83
N ILE A 15 0.66 0.87 7.51
CA ILE A 15 2.09 1.12 7.56
C ILE A 15 2.35 2.09 8.71
N ASP A 16 2.98 1.58 9.77
CA ASP A 16 3.17 2.26 11.05
C ASP A 16 4.13 3.47 10.92
N GLN A 17 5.30 3.24 10.32
CA GLN A 17 6.33 4.28 10.12
C GLN A 17 7.13 4.02 8.85
N ILE A 18 6.97 4.86 7.83
CA ILE A 18 7.95 4.99 6.75
C ILE A 18 9.02 5.94 7.27
N GLY A 19 10.26 5.47 7.42
CA GLY A 19 11.36 6.34 7.83
C GLY A 19 11.65 7.37 6.75
N GLU A 20 12.06 8.58 7.14
CA GLU A 20 12.39 9.70 6.23
C GLU A 20 13.46 9.34 5.16
N LEU A 21 14.19 8.23 5.34
CA LEU A 21 15.18 7.68 4.39
C LEU A 21 14.64 6.62 3.41
N ASP A 22 13.46 6.06 3.65
CA ASP A 22 12.87 4.97 2.86
C ASP A 22 11.88 5.49 1.79
N ALA A 23 11.61 6.81 1.83
CA ALA A 23 10.75 7.55 0.91
C ALA A 23 11.45 8.01 -0.39
N ASP A 24 12.56 7.38 -0.79
CA ASP A 24 13.28 7.73 -2.03
C ASP A 24 12.73 6.98 -3.27
N ASP A 25 11.97 5.89 -3.06
CA ASP A 25 11.36 5.08 -4.13
C ASP A 25 9.83 5.28 -4.20
N GLU A 26 9.34 6.48 -3.89
CA GLU A 26 7.94 6.86 -4.04
C GLU A 26 7.63 7.02 -5.54
N THR A 27 7.37 5.92 -6.25
CA THR A 27 6.85 6.00 -7.63
C THR A 27 5.37 6.35 -7.58
N LEU A 28 5.07 7.64 -7.45
CA LEU A 28 3.75 8.20 -7.71
C LEU A 28 3.43 7.99 -9.20
N THR A 29 2.66 6.95 -9.51
CA THR A 29 2.17 6.76 -10.87
C THR A 29 1.16 7.87 -11.16
N HIS A 30 1.53 8.78 -12.06
CA HIS A 30 0.76 9.96 -12.44
C HIS A 30 -0.46 9.57 -13.30
N SER A 31 -1.40 8.87 -12.67
CA SER A 31 -2.74 8.58 -13.18
C SER A 31 -3.71 9.06 -12.09
N ASP A 32 -4.86 9.62 -12.47
CA ASP A 32 -5.93 10.23 -11.64
C ASP A 32 -6.39 9.48 -10.35
N THR A 33 -5.79 8.35 -10.02
CA THR A 33 -5.98 7.54 -8.83
C THR A 33 -4.84 7.75 -7.85
N SER A 34 -5.15 8.18 -6.63
CA SER A 34 -4.25 8.38 -5.48
C SER A 34 -3.57 7.10 -4.95
N GLN A 35 -3.05 6.26 -5.83
CA GLN A 35 -2.33 5.02 -5.53
C GLN A 35 -0.84 5.30 -5.44
N LEU A 36 -0.22 4.83 -4.36
CA LEU A 36 1.19 4.94 -4.08
C LEU A 36 1.71 3.54 -3.76
N SER A 37 2.70 3.09 -4.53
CA SER A 37 3.43 1.87 -4.23
C SER A 37 4.65 2.22 -3.38
N VAL A 38 4.75 1.62 -2.19
CA VAL A 38 5.88 1.84 -1.27
C VAL A 38 6.58 0.52 -0.98
N THR A 39 7.90 0.55 -0.91
CA THR A 39 8.70 -0.61 -0.50
C THR A 39 9.21 -0.37 0.91
N ILE A 40 8.75 -1.19 1.87
CA ILE A 40 9.05 -1.05 3.30
C ILE A 40 9.63 -2.35 3.87
N GLU A 41 10.18 -2.31 5.09
CA GLU A 41 10.50 -3.53 5.81
C GLU A 41 9.23 -4.25 6.26
N LYS A 42 9.20 -5.59 6.19
CA LYS A 42 8.04 -6.40 6.60
C LYS A 42 7.54 -6.09 8.01
N LYS A 43 8.44 -5.70 8.93
CA LYS A 43 8.11 -5.35 10.32
C LYS A 43 7.27 -4.07 10.46
N GLN A 44 7.29 -3.20 9.44
CA GLN A 44 6.55 -1.94 9.41
C GLN A 44 5.12 -2.12 8.85
N LEU A 45 4.84 -3.27 8.23
CA LEU A 45 3.52 -3.63 7.70
C LEU A 45 2.71 -4.38 8.75
N ILE A 46 1.58 -3.82 9.13
CA ILE A 46 0.59 -4.44 10.01
C ILE A 46 -0.59 -4.88 9.15
N VAL A 47 -0.91 -6.17 9.16
CA VAL A 47 -2.05 -6.73 8.42
C VAL A 47 -3.07 -7.29 9.40
N ASP A 48 -4.27 -6.71 9.38
CA ASP A 48 -5.42 -7.18 10.14
C ASP A 48 -6.36 -7.95 9.21
N CYS A 49 -6.42 -9.27 9.38
CA CYS A 49 -7.32 -10.12 8.63
C CYS A 49 -7.60 -11.45 9.35
N ALA A 50 -8.68 -12.12 8.94
CA ALA A 50 -8.91 -13.50 9.33
C ALA A 50 -7.82 -14.41 8.71
N PRO A 51 -7.34 -15.46 9.41
CA PRO A 51 -6.27 -16.32 8.91
C PRO A 51 -6.62 -17.07 7.63
N SER A 52 -7.91 -17.23 7.32
CA SER A 52 -8.41 -17.83 6.07
C SER A 52 -8.54 -16.85 4.90
N ALA A 53 -8.38 -15.55 5.15
CA ALA A 53 -8.56 -14.50 4.16
C ALA A 53 -7.26 -14.20 3.38
N LEU A 54 -6.09 -14.44 3.96
CA LEU A 54 -4.80 -14.19 3.31
C LEU A 54 -4.22 -15.47 2.71
N ALA A 55 -3.93 -15.46 1.41
CA ALA A 55 -3.29 -16.54 0.69
C ALA A 55 -1.91 -16.10 0.18
N GLN A 56 -1.00 -17.07 0.07
CA GLN A 56 0.35 -16.86 -0.44
C GLN A 56 0.52 -17.56 -1.79
N LEU A 57 0.99 -16.82 -2.78
CA LEU A 57 1.33 -17.31 -4.11
C LEU A 57 2.82 -17.10 -4.33
N HIS A 58 3.56 -18.19 -4.52
CA HIS A 58 4.98 -18.11 -4.79
C HIS A 58 5.20 -18.10 -6.30
N GLU A 59 5.81 -17.04 -6.82
CA GLU A 59 6.16 -16.95 -8.22
C GLU A 59 7.54 -17.58 -8.48
N SER A 60 7.71 -18.24 -9.63
CA SER A 60 8.99 -18.82 -10.04
C SER A 60 10.13 -17.79 -10.14
N SER A 61 9.79 -16.50 -10.17
CA SER A 61 10.71 -15.36 -10.12
C SER A 61 11.39 -15.16 -8.77
N GLY A 62 10.96 -15.89 -7.73
CA GLY A 62 11.47 -15.75 -6.35
C GLY A 62 10.73 -14.70 -5.51
N GLU A 63 9.63 -14.16 -6.04
CA GLU A 63 8.74 -13.23 -5.35
C GLU A 63 7.59 -14.01 -4.67
N THR A 64 7.15 -13.56 -3.50
CA THR A 64 5.98 -14.14 -2.82
C THR A 64 4.86 -13.11 -2.71
N HIS A 65 3.76 -13.38 -3.40
CA HIS A 65 2.60 -12.49 -3.46
C HIS A 65 1.61 -12.89 -2.38
N HIS A 66 1.26 -11.93 -1.53
CA HIS A 66 0.22 -12.10 -0.53
C HIS A 66 -1.07 -11.50 -1.07
N VAL A 67 -2.07 -12.34 -1.26
CA VAL A 67 -3.33 -11.99 -1.92
C VAL A 67 -4.53 -12.31 -1.03
N CYS A 68 -5.62 -11.60 -1.25
CA CYS A 68 -6.89 -11.93 -0.63
C CYS A 68 -7.47 -13.19 -1.27
N ASN A 69 -7.70 -14.23 -0.47
CA ASN A 69 -8.33 -15.47 -0.89
C ASN A 69 -9.82 -15.30 -1.28
N ILE A 70 -10.45 -14.19 -0.88
CA ILE A 70 -11.89 -13.94 -1.12
C ILE A 70 -12.11 -13.19 -2.44
N CYS A 71 -11.36 -12.10 -2.67
CA CYS A 71 -11.53 -11.25 -3.86
C CYS A 71 -10.36 -11.26 -4.84
N GLY A 72 -9.25 -11.94 -4.52
CA GLY A 72 -8.07 -12.02 -5.38
C GLY A 72 -7.19 -10.77 -5.40
N SER A 73 -7.51 -9.73 -4.61
CA SER A 73 -6.71 -8.51 -4.56
C SER A 73 -5.31 -8.80 -4.00
N VAL A 74 -4.27 -8.28 -4.65
CA VAL A 74 -2.89 -8.30 -4.12
C VAL A 74 -2.80 -7.31 -2.96
N ILE A 75 -2.25 -7.76 -1.83
CA ILE A 75 -2.10 -6.95 -0.62
C ILE A 75 -0.68 -6.42 -0.54
N PHE A 76 0.31 -7.33 -0.62
CA PHE A 76 1.72 -6.96 -0.65
C PHE A 76 2.54 -8.06 -1.34
N VAL A 77 3.71 -7.68 -1.82
CA VAL A 77 4.66 -8.57 -2.49
C VAL A 77 5.95 -8.60 -1.69
N GLU A 78 6.36 -9.79 -1.23
CA GLU A 78 7.68 -9.98 -0.64
C GLU A 78 8.71 -10.18 -1.75
N ARG A 79 9.62 -9.21 -1.86
CA ARG A 79 10.85 -9.30 -2.64
C ARG A 79 11.96 -9.60 -1.64
N GLY A 80 12.79 -10.61 -1.92
CA GLY A 80 13.76 -11.15 -0.94
C GLY A 80 14.55 -10.09 -0.14
N CYS A 81 15.06 -10.50 1.03
CA CYS A 81 15.67 -9.63 2.06
C CYS A 81 14.69 -8.83 2.94
N ASN A 82 13.57 -9.45 3.35
CA ASN A 82 12.64 -8.91 4.36
C ASN A 82 11.98 -7.57 3.99
N LYS A 83 11.98 -7.24 2.69
CA LYS A 83 11.33 -6.07 2.12
C LYS A 83 10.01 -6.48 1.47
N VAL A 84 9.01 -5.63 1.60
CA VAL A 84 7.69 -5.83 1.02
C VAL A 84 7.28 -4.60 0.25
N SER A 85 6.74 -4.80 -0.95
CA SER A 85 6.13 -3.74 -1.74
C SER A 85 4.62 -3.78 -1.52
N VAL A 86 4.04 -2.65 -1.15
CA VAL A 86 2.62 -2.51 -0.80
C VAL A 86 2.03 -1.38 -1.63
N ASP A 87 0.89 -1.62 -2.25
CA ASP A 87 0.10 -0.56 -2.87
C ASP A 87 -0.88 0.00 -1.83
N VAL A 88 -0.72 1.28 -1.52
CA VAL A 88 -1.57 2.02 -0.59
C VAL A 88 -2.24 3.17 -1.30
N THR A 89 -3.51 3.39 -0.99
CA THR A 89 -4.18 4.61 -1.42
C THR A 89 -3.87 5.71 -0.42
N TYR A 90 -3.15 6.74 -0.85
CA TYR A 90 -2.91 7.91 -0.01
C TYR A 90 -4.21 8.71 0.09
N SER A 91 -4.82 8.69 1.28
CA SER A 91 -5.98 9.51 1.64
C SER A 91 -5.55 10.65 2.56
N GLY A 92 -4.34 11.19 2.34
CA GLY A 92 -4.00 12.47 2.95
C GLY A 92 -4.88 13.54 2.33
N HIS A 93 -5.61 14.25 3.19
CA HIS A 93 -6.20 15.54 2.84
C HIS A 93 -5.08 16.37 2.20
N ASP A 94 -5.29 16.75 0.95
CA ASP A 94 -4.35 17.54 0.18
C ASP A 94 -4.21 18.92 0.86
N VAL A 95 -3.29 19.04 1.82
CA VAL A 95 -2.88 20.32 2.42
C VAL A 95 -2.00 21.12 1.46
N LEU A 96 -1.64 20.55 0.30
CA LEU A 96 -1.01 21.28 -0.81
C LEU A 96 -2.02 21.73 -1.87
N ALA A 97 -3.26 21.23 -1.82
CA ALA A 97 -4.44 21.90 -2.30
C ALA A 97 -4.82 22.99 -1.28
N GLU A 98 -3.88 23.88 -0.98
CA GLU A 98 -4.27 25.28 -0.84
C GLU A 98 -5.09 25.56 -2.08
N SER A 99 -6.40 25.61 -1.87
CA SER A 99 -7.37 25.94 -2.88
C SER A 99 -6.91 27.29 -3.37
N HIS A 100 -6.29 27.32 -4.55
CA HIS A 100 -5.96 28.54 -5.26
C HIS A 100 -7.25 29.34 -5.19
N ARG A 101 -7.27 30.39 -4.36
CA ARG A 101 -8.47 31.18 -4.06
C ARG A 101 -8.88 31.86 -5.35
N GLN A 102 -9.55 31.12 -6.21
CA GLN A 102 -10.20 31.63 -7.39
C GLN A 102 -11.63 31.96 -6.98
N PHE A 103 -11.75 32.84 -5.98
CA PHE A 103 -12.95 33.65 -5.84
C PHE A 103 -12.75 34.85 -6.76
N VAL A 104 -13.41 34.74 -7.92
CA VAL A 104 -13.76 35.84 -8.80
C VAL A 104 -14.74 36.75 -8.06
N PHE A 105 -14.44 38.04 -7.95
CA PHE A 105 -15.31 39.18 -8.30
C PHE A 105 -14.45 40.42 -8.54
#